data_AF-A0A3R7AEW4-F1
#
_entry.id   AF-A0A3R7AEW4-F1
#
_cell.length_a   1.000
_cell.length_b   1.000
_cell.length_c   1.000
_cell.angle_alpha   90.00
_cell.angle_beta   90.00
_cell.angle_gamma   90.00
#
_symmetry.space_group_name_H-M   'P 1'
#
loop_
_entity.id
_entity.type
_entity.pdbx_description
1 polymer ?
#
loop_
_entity_poly.entity_id
_entity_poly.type
_entity_poly.pdbx_seq_one_letter_code
_entity_poly.pdbx_strand_id
1 'polypeptide(L)'
;MEALASKELVEELKKEWRSLWRERIDDKVRAEGIADKDYGMLFVERGTVIFATRKFKMLSFREILQLHGVIDVDRVVGPHPSVGGWGKFIRTVIAPQRSSRLGRIKRARRYFEGEKQKQQLKKGGRGWLHKV
;
A
#
# COMPACT_ATOMS: atom_id res chain seq x y z
N MET A 1 -10.47 -10.50 29.01
CA MET A 1 -10.13 -9.08 29.18
C MET A 1 -8.94 -8.62 28.33
N GLU A 2 -8.43 -9.42 27.37
CA GLU A 2 -7.17 -9.11 26.68
C GLU A 2 -7.30 -8.31 25.37
N ALA A 3 -8.44 -8.39 24.67
CA ALA A 3 -8.56 -7.84 23.30
C ALA A 3 -8.80 -6.32 23.21
N LEU A 4 -9.40 -5.69 24.24
CA LEU A 4 -9.64 -4.23 24.25
C LEU A 4 -8.35 -3.46 24.55
N ALA A 5 -7.56 -3.98 25.49
CA ALA A 5 -6.24 -3.44 25.84
C ALA A 5 -5.30 -3.40 24.62
N SER A 6 -5.38 -4.40 23.73
CA SER A 6 -4.54 -4.43 22.52
C SER A 6 -4.86 -3.31 21.53
N LYS A 7 -6.11 -2.88 21.39
CA LYS A 7 -6.48 -1.84 20.42
C LYS A 7 -6.06 -0.46 20.89
N GLU A 8 -6.31 -0.15 22.15
CA GLU A 8 -5.92 1.14 22.74
C GLU A 8 -4.40 1.29 22.74
N LEU A 9 -3.67 0.24 23.14
CA LEU A 9 -2.20 0.20 23.07
C LEU A 9 -1.68 0.45 21.66
N VAL A 10 -2.25 -0.23 20.66
CA VAL A 10 -1.87 -0.05 19.25
C VAL A 10 -2.12 1.37 18.77
N GLU A 11 -3.23 1.99 19.17
CA GLU A 11 -3.54 3.36 18.77
C GLU A 11 -2.61 4.38 19.44
N GLU A 12 -2.26 4.20 20.71
CA GLU A 12 -1.25 5.02 21.38
C GLU A 12 0.13 4.86 20.73
N LEU A 13 0.56 3.63 20.44
CA LEU A 13 1.79 3.35 19.69
C LEU A 13 1.78 4.04 18.32
N LYS A 14 0.66 4.02 17.60
CA LYS A 14 0.54 4.74 16.31
C LYS A 14 0.57 6.25 16.47
N LYS A 15 0.06 6.81 17.58
CA LYS A 15 0.13 8.25 17.85
C LYS A 15 1.58 8.67 18.08
N GLU A 16 2.30 7.98 18.97
CA GLU A 16 3.72 8.23 19.19
C GLU A 16 4.53 8.05 17.90
N TRP A 17 4.28 6.97 17.16
CA TRP A 17 4.97 6.71 15.89
C TRP A 17 4.78 7.84 14.88
N ARG A 18 3.54 8.35 14.73
CA ARG A 18 3.27 9.49 13.86
C ARG A 18 3.94 10.77 14.33
N SER A 19 3.95 11.02 15.63
CA SER A 19 4.61 12.18 16.22
C SER A 19 6.13 12.12 16.02
N LEU A 20 6.76 10.95 16.24
CA LEU A 20 8.18 10.70 15.99
C LEU A 20 8.61 11.12 14.58
N TRP A 21 7.89 10.67 13.57
CA TRP A 21 8.24 10.96 12.18
C TRP A 21 7.93 12.40 11.77
N ARG A 22 6.95 13.06 12.41
CA ARG A 22 6.54 14.43 12.07
C ARG A 22 7.41 15.49 12.75
N GLU A 23 7.80 15.25 14.00
CA GLU A 23 8.52 16.21 14.86
C GLU A 23 10.03 15.93 14.89
N ARG A 24 10.51 14.94 14.13
CA ARG A 24 11.92 14.63 13.93
C ARG A 24 12.76 15.86 13.60
N ILE A 25 13.93 15.96 14.21
CA ILE A 25 14.97 16.92 13.83
C ILE A 25 15.75 16.33 12.65
N ASP A 26 15.78 17.04 11.53
CA ASP A 26 16.61 16.65 10.37
C ASP A 26 17.99 17.33 10.47
N ASP A 27 19.02 16.54 10.82
CA ASP A 27 20.43 16.97 10.74
C ASP A 27 20.88 16.91 9.28
N LYS A 28 20.95 18.09 8.65
CA LYS A 28 21.36 18.25 7.25
C LYS A 28 22.84 17.97 7.00
N VAL A 29 23.70 18.14 8.01
CA VAL A 29 25.15 17.95 7.86
C VAL A 29 25.47 16.47 7.82
N ARG A 30 24.86 15.70 8.72
CA ARG A 30 25.08 14.26 8.84
C ARG A 30 24.09 13.43 8.00
N ALA A 31 23.06 14.09 7.45
CA ALA A 31 21.92 13.43 6.81
C ALA A 31 21.28 12.39 7.75
N GLU A 32 21.14 12.77 9.01
CA GLU A 32 20.55 11.98 10.08
C GLU A 32 19.19 12.59 10.47
N GLY A 33 18.28 11.76 10.91
CA GLY A 33 17.02 12.15 11.51
C GLY A 33 17.04 11.75 12.98
N ILE A 34 16.82 12.71 13.86
CA ILE A 34 17.00 12.57 15.31
C ILE A 34 15.66 12.77 16.02
N ALA A 35 15.40 11.97 17.05
CA ALA A 35 14.23 12.12 17.90
C ALA A 35 14.31 13.43 18.72
N ASP A 36 13.31 14.29 18.58
CA ASP A 36 13.25 15.58 19.29
C ASP A 36 12.89 15.44 20.79
N LYS A 37 12.17 14.36 21.15
CA LYS A 37 11.69 14.07 22.49
C LYS A 37 11.77 12.57 22.81
N ASP A 38 11.47 12.23 24.05
CA ASP A 38 11.36 10.85 24.49
C ASP A 38 10.03 10.23 24.04
N TYR A 39 10.10 9.03 23.48
CA TYR A 39 8.97 8.21 23.04
C TYR A 39 9.07 6.86 23.74
N GLY A 40 8.53 6.81 24.97
CA GLY A 40 8.65 5.65 25.85
C GLY A 40 8.02 4.39 25.25
N MET A 41 6.89 4.49 24.55
CA MET A 41 6.24 3.33 23.95
C MET A 41 7.03 2.78 22.74
N LEU A 42 7.87 3.61 22.12
CA LEU A 42 8.72 3.23 20.99
C LEU A 42 10.13 2.77 21.41
N PHE A 43 10.47 2.86 22.69
CA PHE A 43 11.83 2.64 23.22
C PHE A 43 12.86 3.58 22.59
N VAL A 44 12.46 4.84 22.35
CA VAL A 44 13.32 5.87 21.73
C VAL A 44 13.49 7.02 22.70
N GLU A 45 14.73 7.33 23.05
CA GLU A 45 15.08 8.50 23.87
C GLU A 45 15.35 9.72 22.99
N ARG A 46 15.22 10.91 23.56
CA ARG A 46 15.58 12.17 22.92
C ARG A 46 17.04 12.13 22.46
N GLY A 47 17.29 12.57 21.23
CA GLY A 47 18.63 12.53 20.64
C GLY A 47 18.97 11.19 19.97
N THR A 48 18.11 10.18 20.07
CA THR A 48 18.30 8.91 19.35
C THR A 48 18.20 9.14 17.84
N VAL A 49 19.15 8.61 17.09
CA VAL A 49 19.09 8.60 15.62
C VAL A 49 18.05 7.60 15.17
N ILE A 50 17.02 8.08 14.47
CA ILE A 50 15.86 7.31 13.98
C ILE A 50 15.87 7.11 12.46
N PHE A 51 16.74 7.82 11.77
CA PHE A 51 16.98 7.68 10.33
C PHE A 51 18.43 8.08 10.03
N ALA A 52 19.14 7.32 9.23
CA ALA A 52 20.46 7.72 8.73
C ALA A 52 20.75 7.07 7.38
N THR A 53 21.63 7.69 6.61
CA THR A 53 21.95 7.25 5.24
C THR A 53 22.73 5.94 5.16
N ARG A 54 23.53 5.59 6.18
CA ARG A 54 24.44 4.43 6.12
C ARG A 54 24.25 3.46 7.28
N LYS A 55 24.06 2.17 6.93
CA LYS A 55 24.03 1.02 7.85
C LYS A 55 23.16 1.23 9.10
N PHE A 56 22.04 1.92 8.93
CA PHE A 56 21.12 2.22 10.01
C PHE A 56 19.88 1.35 9.88
N LYS A 57 19.57 0.60 10.94
CA LYS A 57 18.34 -0.19 11.05
C LYS A 57 17.65 0.20 12.35
N MET A 58 16.66 1.07 12.25
CA MET A 58 15.73 1.28 13.37
C MET A 58 14.83 0.06 13.53
N LEU A 59 14.35 -0.16 14.76
CA LEU A 59 13.23 -1.07 15.00
C LEU A 59 12.05 -0.66 14.12
N SER A 60 11.58 -1.59 13.31
CA SER A 60 10.36 -1.42 12.53
C SER A 60 9.16 -1.35 13.47
N PHE A 61 8.11 -0.63 13.06
CA PHE A 61 6.87 -0.58 13.84
C PHE A 61 6.30 -1.98 14.13
N ARG A 62 6.52 -2.94 13.22
CA ARG A 62 6.17 -4.35 13.40
C ARG A 62 6.95 -4.99 14.55
N GLU A 63 8.27 -4.81 14.59
CA GLU A 63 9.14 -5.33 15.68
C GLU A 63 8.75 -4.69 17.03
N ILE A 64 8.41 -3.39 17.06
CA ILE A 64 7.94 -2.70 18.27
C ILE A 64 6.62 -3.30 18.78
N LEU A 65 5.65 -3.57 17.89
CA LEU A 65 4.39 -4.22 18.28
C LEU A 65 4.60 -5.63 18.86
N GLN A 66 5.57 -6.37 18.34
CA GLN A 66 5.93 -7.69 18.86
C GLN A 66 6.56 -7.61 20.25
N LEU A 67 7.40 -6.62 20.52
CA LEU A 67 7.99 -6.39 21.84
C LEU A 67 6.92 -6.09 22.91
N HIS A 68 5.84 -5.43 22.52
CA HIS A 68 4.68 -5.20 23.37
C HIS A 68 3.73 -6.41 23.48
N GLY A 69 4.07 -7.55 22.88
CA GLY A 69 3.28 -8.79 22.99
C GLY A 69 2.00 -8.82 22.13
N VAL A 70 1.89 -7.96 21.11
CA VAL A 70 0.72 -7.97 20.21
C VAL A 70 0.76 -9.23 19.33
N ILE A 71 -0.22 -10.11 19.48
CA ILE A 71 -0.26 -11.43 18.83
C ILE A 71 -0.64 -11.31 17.34
N ASP A 72 -1.53 -10.38 16.98
CA ASP A 72 -2.13 -10.23 15.64
C ASP A 72 -1.51 -9.06 14.83
N VAL A 73 -0.18 -8.96 14.79
CA VAL A 73 0.52 -7.80 14.18
C VAL A 73 0.19 -7.63 12.69
N ASP A 74 0.02 -8.72 11.94
CA ASP A 74 -0.28 -8.68 10.50
C ASP A 74 -1.69 -8.13 10.20
N ARG A 75 -2.59 -8.05 11.19
CA ARG A 75 -3.88 -7.36 11.05
C ARG A 75 -3.76 -5.85 11.23
N VAL A 76 -2.77 -5.40 11.98
CA VAL A 76 -2.54 -4.00 12.32
C VAL A 76 -1.65 -3.31 11.30
N VAL A 77 -0.60 -4.00 10.86
CA VAL A 77 0.39 -3.49 9.91
C VAL A 77 0.17 -4.16 8.56
N GLY A 78 -0.02 -3.35 7.53
CA GLY A 78 -0.14 -3.85 6.16
C GLY A 78 1.13 -4.58 5.69
N PRO A 79 1.02 -5.43 4.65
CA PRO A 79 2.18 -6.14 4.11
C PRO A 79 3.23 -5.16 3.58
N HIS A 80 4.50 -5.59 3.58
CA HIS A 80 5.61 -4.76 3.10
C HIS A 80 5.35 -4.24 1.67
N PRO A 81 5.68 -2.97 1.34
CA PRO A 81 5.38 -2.37 0.04
C PRO A 81 5.84 -3.17 -1.18
N SER A 82 6.94 -3.93 -1.07
CA SER A 82 7.44 -4.80 -2.14
C SER A 82 6.47 -5.94 -2.50
N VAL A 83 5.76 -6.49 -1.50
CA VAL A 83 4.71 -7.50 -1.69
C VAL A 83 3.55 -6.87 -2.46
N GLY A 84 3.22 -5.62 -2.11
CA GLY A 84 2.12 -4.84 -2.66
C GLY A 84 0.77 -5.21 -2.05
N GLY A 85 -0.17 -4.27 -2.07
CA GLY A 85 -1.47 -4.44 -1.44
C GLY A 85 -2.45 -5.32 -2.24
N TRP A 86 -3.68 -5.40 -1.74
CA TRP A 86 -4.79 -6.13 -2.36
C TRP A 86 -4.98 -5.84 -3.85
N GLY A 87 -4.76 -4.60 -4.30
CA GLY A 87 -4.84 -4.25 -5.72
C GLY A 87 -3.80 -4.97 -6.59
N LYS A 88 -2.56 -5.14 -6.12
CA LYS A 88 -1.52 -5.89 -6.84
C LYS A 88 -1.89 -7.38 -6.85
N PHE A 89 -2.28 -7.92 -5.70
CA PHE A 89 -2.75 -9.31 -5.58
C PHE A 89 -3.90 -9.62 -6.54
N ILE A 90 -4.93 -8.76 -6.59
CA ILE A 90 -6.06 -8.94 -7.52
C ILE A 90 -5.55 -8.96 -8.97
N ARG A 91 -4.66 -8.05 -9.36
CA ARG A 91 -4.13 -7.99 -10.73
C ARG A 91 -3.21 -9.16 -11.09
N THR A 92 -2.45 -9.70 -10.15
CA THR A 92 -1.46 -10.76 -10.43
C THR A 92 -2.03 -12.16 -10.24
N VAL A 93 -2.89 -12.36 -9.25
CA VAL A 93 -3.41 -13.70 -8.88
C VAL A 93 -4.82 -13.92 -9.42
N ILE A 94 -5.72 -12.93 -9.32
CA ILE A 94 -7.16 -13.14 -9.62
C ILE A 94 -7.52 -12.77 -11.06
N ALA A 95 -7.12 -11.59 -11.54
CA ALA A 95 -7.49 -11.07 -12.86
C ALA A 95 -7.02 -11.96 -14.03
N PRO A 96 -5.81 -12.55 -14.01
CA PRO A 96 -5.34 -13.44 -15.09
C PRO A 96 -6.16 -14.74 -15.18
N GLN A 97 -6.68 -15.22 -14.05
CA GLN A 97 -7.56 -16.39 -13.99
C GLN A 97 -8.92 -16.12 -14.64
N ARG A 98 -9.43 -14.88 -14.55
CA ARG A 98 -10.69 -14.46 -15.18
C ARG A 98 -10.53 -14.13 -16.66
N SER A 99 -9.40 -13.53 -17.04
CA SER A 99 -9.12 -13.12 -18.42
C SER A 99 -8.83 -14.31 -19.34
N SER A 100 -8.32 -15.43 -18.83
CA SER A 100 -8.16 -16.66 -19.63
C SER A 100 -9.51 -17.22 -20.10
N ARG A 101 -10.53 -17.20 -19.22
CA ARG A 101 -11.90 -17.67 -19.49
C ARG A 101 -12.68 -16.68 -20.36
N LEU A 102 -12.72 -15.39 -19.99
CA LEU A 102 -13.38 -14.34 -20.78
C LEU A 102 -12.66 -14.05 -22.10
N GLY A 103 -11.35 -14.18 -22.15
CA GLY A 103 -10.54 -14.05 -23.36
C GLY A 103 -10.70 -15.23 -24.31
N ARG A 104 -10.93 -16.46 -23.81
CA ARG A 104 -11.40 -17.58 -24.65
C ARG A 104 -12.77 -17.30 -25.24
N ILE A 105 -13.72 -16.84 -24.42
CA ILE A 105 -15.09 -16.54 -24.87
C ILE A 105 -15.11 -15.38 -25.88
N LYS A 106 -14.35 -14.30 -25.65
CA LYS A 106 -14.22 -13.18 -26.60
C LYS A 106 -13.51 -13.59 -27.90
N ARG A 107 -12.49 -14.44 -27.84
CA ARG A 107 -11.84 -14.99 -29.05
C ARG A 107 -12.81 -15.88 -29.82
N ALA A 108 -13.51 -16.79 -29.15
CA ALA A 108 -14.55 -17.61 -29.77
C ALA A 108 -15.63 -16.73 -30.43
N ARG A 109 -16.14 -15.70 -29.74
CA ARG A 109 -17.09 -14.73 -30.34
C ARG A 109 -16.55 -14.01 -31.57
N ARG A 110 -15.25 -13.69 -31.65
CA ARG A 110 -14.66 -13.07 -32.84
C ARG A 110 -14.64 -13.99 -34.07
N TYR A 111 -14.67 -15.31 -33.89
CA TYR A 111 -14.82 -16.26 -35.00
C TYR A 111 -16.28 -16.42 -35.46
N PHE A 112 -17.25 -16.14 -34.58
CA PHE A 112 -18.68 -16.22 -34.90
C PHE A 112 -19.32 -14.88 -35.30
N GLU A 113 -18.76 -13.74 -34.87
CA GLU A 113 -19.16 -12.41 -35.32
C GLU A 113 -18.41 -12.08 -36.61
N GLY A 114 -19.08 -12.20 -37.76
CA GLY A 114 -18.54 -11.78 -39.06
C GLY A 114 -18.07 -10.31 -39.06
N GLU A 115 -17.29 -9.94 -40.08
CA GLU A 115 -16.69 -8.60 -40.18
C GLU A 115 -17.74 -7.49 -39.99
N LYS A 116 -17.66 -6.79 -38.86
CA LYS A 116 -18.51 -5.62 -38.58
C LYS A 116 -18.16 -4.53 -39.58
N GLN A 117 -19.05 -4.29 -40.55
CA GLN A 117 -18.91 -3.20 -41.51
C GLN A 117 -18.74 -1.88 -40.75
N LYS A 118 -17.57 -1.23 -40.92
CA LYS A 118 -17.27 0.07 -40.33
C LYS A 118 -18.26 1.10 -40.90
N GLN A 119 -19.19 1.61 -40.09
CA GLN A 119 -20.05 2.72 -40.49
C GLN A 119 -19.19 3.97 -40.68
N GLN A 120 -19.39 4.68 -41.79
CA GLN A 120 -18.69 5.95 -42.02
C GLN A 120 -19.23 7.02 -41.08
N LEU A 121 -18.33 7.89 -40.60
CA LEU A 121 -18.69 9.05 -39.79
C LEU A 121 -19.28 10.15 -40.68
N LYS A 122 -20.19 10.96 -40.11
CA LYS A 122 -20.67 12.18 -40.77
C LYS A 122 -19.52 13.18 -40.96
N LYS A 123 -19.61 14.02 -41.99
CA LYS A 123 -18.65 15.12 -42.24
C LYS A 123 -18.65 16.03 -41.01
N GLY A 124 -17.52 16.11 -40.30
CA GLY A 124 -17.40 16.79 -38.99
C GLY A 124 -17.21 15.85 -37.79
N GLY A 125 -17.14 14.53 -38.00
CA GLY A 125 -16.72 13.55 -37.01
C GLY A 125 -17.73 13.25 -35.90
N ARG A 126 -18.87 13.94 -35.86
CA ARG A 126 -19.95 13.69 -34.89
C ARG A 126 -21.07 12.87 -35.52
N GLY A 127 -21.16 11.62 -35.08
CA GLY A 127 -22.23 10.69 -35.43
C GLY A 127 -21.97 9.83 -36.67
N TRP A 128 -22.76 8.79 -36.82
CA TRP A 128 -22.68 7.80 -37.90
C TRP A 128 -23.60 8.18 -39.05
N LEU A 129 -23.17 7.92 -40.30
CA LEU A 129 -24.04 8.02 -41.46
C LEU A 129 -25.09 6.90 -41.36
N HIS A 130 -26.37 7.23 -41.45
CA HIS A 130 -27.41 6.21 -41.49
C HIS A 130 -27.35 5.51 -42.85
N LYS A 131 -27.35 4.18 -42.84
CA LYS A 131 -27.54 3.41 -44.07
C LYS A 131 -29.03 3.41 -44.39
N VAL A 132 -29.38 3.81 -45.60
CA VAL A 132 -30.69 3.54 -46.21
C VAL A 132 -30.67 2.10 -46.73
#